data_AF-K5XUQ8-F1
#
_entry.id   AF-K5XUQ8-F1
#
_cell.length_a   1.000
_cell.length_b   1.000
_cell.length_c   1.000
_cell.angle_alpha   90.00
_cell.angle_beta   90.00
_cell.angle_gamma   90.00
#
_symmetry.space_group_name_H-M   'P 1'
#
loop_
_entity.id
_entity.type
_entity.pdbx_description
1 polymer ?
#
loop_
_entity_poly.entity_id
_entity_poly.type
_entity_poly.pdbx_seq_one_letter_code
_entity_poly.pdbx_strand_id
1 'polypeptide(L)' 'MPWTAKDAERHTHKANSETLRALWVKIANETLERTGDEGRAIREANAVVARQSDETK' A
#
# COMPACT_ATOMS: atom_id res chain seq x y z
N MET A 1 3.15 9.39 10.23
CA MET A 1 4.51 9.35 9.61
C MET A 1 4.35 8.86 8.19
N PRO A 2 5.16 9.32 7.21
CA PRO A 2 5.13 8.75 5.86
C PRO A 2 5.60 7.29 5.93
N TRP A 3 4.80 6.37 5.40
CA TRP A 3 5.09 4.95 5.38
C TRP A 3 6.20 4.59 4.38
N THR A 4 6.85 3.45 4.61
CA THR A 4 7.97 2.93 3.83
C THR A 4 7.66 1.55 3.24
N ALA A 5 8.50 1.08 2.31
CA ALA A 5 8.34 -0.23 1.68
C ALA A 5 8.37 -1.39 2.69
N LYS A 6 9.05 -1.21 3.83
CA LYS A 6 9.08 -2.19 4.92
C LYS A 6 7.75 -2.27 5.67
N ASP A 7 6.99 -1.18 5.71
CA ASP A 7 5.67 -1.15 6.33
C ASP A 7 4.64 -1.88 5.46
N ALA A 8 4.77 -1.79 4.14
CA ALA A 8 3.92 -2.52 3.19
C ALA A 8 3.92 -4.04 3.47
N GLU A 9 5.09 -4.63 3.70
CA GLU A 9 5.24 -6.08 4.00
C GLU A 9 4.55 -6.48 5.32
N ARG A 10 4.49 -5.58 6.30
CA ARG A 10 3.83 -5.81 7.59
C ARG A 10 2.31 -5.73 7.48
N HIS A 11 1.80 -4.95 6.53
CA HIS A 11 0.37 -4.72 6.35
C HIS A 11 -0.27 -5.61 5.29
N THR A 12 0.51 -6.15 4.34
CA THR A 12 0.01 -7.06 3.32
C THR A 12 1.09 -8.00 2.78
N HIS A 13 0.81 -9.30 2.81
CA HIS A 13 1.65 -10.31 2.16
C HIS A 13 1.58 -10.27 0.62
N LYS A 14 0.62 -9.51 0.06
CA LYS A 14 0.52 -9.33 -1.40
C LYS A 14 1.54 -8.34 -1.96
N ALA A 15 2.16 -7.50 -1.12
CA ALA A 15 3.27 -6.62 -1.53
C ALA A 15 4.61 -7.41 -1.56
N ASN A 16 4.65 -8.50 -2.32
CA ASN A 16 5.79 -9.43 -2.37
C ASN A 16 6.87 -9.02 -3.39
N SER A 17 6.62 -8.01 -4.22
CA SER A 17 7.58 -7.46 -5.18
C SER A 17 7.97 -6.02 -4.82
N GLU A 18 9.12 -5.56 -5.31
CA GLU A 18 9.55 -4.17 -5.12
C GLU A 18 8.56 -3.16 -5.73
N THR A 19 8.01 -3.46 -6.91
CA THR A 19 6.99 -2.64 -7.56
C THR A 19 5.70 -2.55 -6.75
N LEU A 20 5.22 -3.65 -6.17
CA LEU A 20 4.01 -3.65 -5.35
C LEU A 20 4.23 -2.93 -4.01
N ARG A 21 5.42 -3.03 -3.42
CA ARG A 21 5.79 -2.27 -2.21
C ARG A 21 5.83 -0.77 -2.48
N ALA A 22 6.44 -0.35 -3.60
CA ALA A 22 6.47 1.05 -4.00
C ALA A 22 5.05 1.59 -4.27
N LEU A 23 4.20 0.80 -4.94
CA LEU A 23 2.81 1.14 -5.20
C LEU A 23 2.01 1.31 -3.90
N TRP A 24 2.19 0.39 -2.96
CA TRP A 24 1.57 0.46 -1.65
C TRP A 24 1.93 1.78 -0.96
N VAL A 25 3.22 2.06 -0.82
CA VAL A 25 3.74 3.27 -0.13
C VAL A 25 3.19 4.54 -0.75
N LYS A 26 3.18 4.62 -2.07
CA LYS A 26 2.66 5.78 -2.80
C LYS A 26 1.21 6.05 -2.41
N ILE A 27 0.34 5.06 -2.56
CA ILE A 27 -1.12 5.22 -2.32
C ILE A 27 -1.40 5.48 -0.85
N ALA A 28 -0.67 4.79 0.01
CA ALA A 28 -0.81 4.90 1.44
C ALA A 28 -0.45 6.34 1.89
N ASN A 29 0.68 6.88 1.46
CA ASN A 29 1.08 8.26 1.76
C ASN A 29 0.16 9.30 1.13
N GLU A 30 -0.23 9.14 -0.14
CA GLU A 30 -1.18 10.04 -0.82
C GLU A 30 -2.55 10.08 -0.12
N THR A 31 -3.04 8.93 0.34
CA THR A 31 -4.33 8.86 1.05
C THR A 31 -4.24 9.47 2.44
N LEU A 32 -3.13 9.25 3.14
CA LEU A 32 -2.88 9.85 4.44
C LEU A 32 -2.78 11.38 4.33
N GLU A 33 -2.07 11.90 3.34
CA GLU A 33 -1.96 13.35 3.09
C GLU A 33 -3.32 13.96 2.76
N ARG A 34 -4.13 13.29 1.93
CA ARG A 34 -5.44 13.78 1.51
C ARG A 34 -6.50 13.74 2.61
N THR A 35 -6.44 12.76 3.50
CA THR A 35 -7.56 12.46 4.41
C THR A 35 -7.22 12.55 5.89
N GLY A 36 -5.94 12.45 6.26
CA GLY A 36 -5.49 12.32 7.63
C GLY A 36 -5.89 11.01 8.33
N ASP A 37 -6.53 10.07 7.62
CA ASP A 37 -7.01 8.80 8.18
C ASP A 37 -6.05 7.66 7.84
N GLU A 38 -5.25 7.26 8.84
CA GLU A 38 -4.31 6.15 8.73
C GLU A 38 -5.02 4.81 8.42
N GLY A 39 -6.17 4.55 9.04
CA GLY A 39 -6.92 3.32 8.84
C GLY A 39 -7.45 3.21 7.41
N ARG A 40 -7.93 4.33 6.85
CA ARG A 40 -8.33 4.40 5.44
C ARG A 40 -7.15 4.17 4.52
N ALA A 41 -6.03 4.81 4.79
CA ALA A 41 -4.90 4.79 3.88
C ALA A 41 -4.23 3.40 3.79
N ILE A 42 -4.20 2.62 4.89
CA ILE A 42 -3.81 1.20 4.86
C ILE A 42 -4.80 0.36 4.02
N ARG A 43 -6.11 0.53 4.22
CA ARG A 43 -7.14 -0.24 3.49
C ARG A 43 -7.09 0.03 1.99
N GLU A 44 -6.93 1.30 1.60
CA GLU A 44 -6.88 1.73 0.20
C GLU A 44 -5.63 1.18 -0.49
N ALA A 45 -4.46 1.29 0.14
CA ALA A 45 -3.21 0.74 -0.37
C ALA A 45 -3.24 -0.80 -0.48
N ASN A 46 -3.75 -1.49 0.53
CA ASN A 46 -3.92 -2.95 0.50
C ASN A 46 -4.84 -3.40 -0.64
N ALA A 47 -5.96 -2.69 -0.86
CA ALA A 47 -6.90 -3.02 -1.92
C ALA A 47 -6.28 -2.86 -3.31
N VAL A 48 -5.49 -1.81 -3.54
CA VAL A 48 -4.86 -1.59 -4.85
C VAL A 48 -3.75 -2.59 -5.13
N VAL A 49 -2.87 -2.85 -4.15
CA VAL A 49 -1.85 -3.91 -4.29
C VAL A 49 -2.49 -5.26 -4.55
N ALA A 50 -3.60 -5.58 -3.87
CA ALA A 50 -4.29 -6.85 -4.07
C ALA A 50 -4.84 -7.03 -5.48
N ARG A 51 -5.35 -5.96 -6.10
CA ARG A 51 -5.80 -5.99 -7.50
C ARG A 51 -4.62 -6.16 -8.45
N GLN A 52 -3.55 -5.38 -8.25
CA GLN A 52 -2.38 -5.46 -9.12
C GLN A 52 -1.68 -6.83 -9.04
N SER A 53 -1.59 -7.43 -7.85
CA SER A 53 -1.00 -8.76 -7.68
C SER A 53 -1.80 -9.85 -8.38
N ASP A 54 -3.13 -9.71 -8.43
CA ASP A 54 -4.01 -10.69 -9.05
C ASP A 54 -4.02 -10.55 -10.58
N GLU A 55 -3.82 -9.34 -11.11
CA GLU A 55 -3.67 -9.07 -12.55
C GLU A 55 -2.32 -9.52 -13.11
N THR A 56 -1.27 -9.54 -12.29
CA THR A 56 0.09 -9.97 -12.69
C THR A 56 0.30 -11.49 -12.55
N LYS A 57 -0.78 -12.25 -12.32
CA LYS A 57 -0.75 -13.69 -12.02
C LYS A 57 -1.07 -14.52 -13.26
#